data_AF-A0A380FG22-F1
#
_entry.id   AF-A0A380FG22-F1
#
_cell.length_a   1.000
_cell.length_b   1.000
_cell.length_c   1.000
_cell.angle_alpha   90.00
_cell.angle_beta   90.00
_cell.angle_gamma   90.00
#
_symmetry.space_group_name_H-M   'P 1'
#
loop_
_entity.id
_entity.type
_entity.pdbx_description
1 polymer ?
#
loop_
_entity_poly.entity_id
_entity_poly.type
_entity_poly.pdbx_seq_one_letter_code
_entity_poly.pdbx_strand_id
1 'polypeptide(L)' 'MLIKKNQATLYAGCGIVFDSDADSEVEETAVKFNPMMKALGVDDYE' A
#
# COMPACT_ATOMS: atom_id res chain seq x y z
N MET A 1 4.67 8.06 -2.76
CA MET A 1 4.11 8.89 -1.67
C MET A 1 4.17 10.34 -2.06
N LEU A 2 3.12 11.10 -1.73
CA LEU A 2 3.06 12.55 -1.88
C LEU A 2 2.91 13.18 -0.49
N ILE A 3 3.77 14.14 -0.15
CA ILE A 3 3.72 14.85 1.14
C ILE A 3 3.24 16.28 0.89
N LYS A 4 2.21 16.71 1.61
CA LYS A 4 1.69 18.08 1.61
C LYS A 4 1.51 18.55 3.04
N LYS A 5 2.35 19.49 3.49
CA LYS A 5 2.40 19.96 4.88
C LYS A 5 2.58 18.78 5.84
N ASN A 6 1.59 18.52 6.68
CA ASN A 6 1.55 17.44 7.68
C ASN A 6 0.77 16.20 7.21
N GLN A 7 0.44 16.10 5.92
CA GLN A 7 -0.29 14.97 5.35
C GLN A 7 0.59 14.20 4.36
N ALA A 8 0.59 12.88 4.48
CA ALA A 8 1.18 11.98 3.49
C ALA A 8 0.07 11.16 2.81
N THR A 9 0.09 11.12 1.47
CA THR A 9 -0.76 10.24 0.67
C THR A 9 0.11 9.14 0.07
N LEU A 10 -0.26 7.90 0.34
CA LEU A 10 0.42 6.72 -0.17
C LEU A 10 -0.35 6.19 -1.39
N TYR A 11 0.38 5.61 -2.34
CA TYR A 11 -0.19 4.96 -3.51
C TYR A 11 0.52 3.61 -3.65
N ALA A 12 -0.26 2.56 -3.88
CA ALA A 12 0.21 1.24 -4.25
C ALA A 12 -0.73 0.69 -5.33
N GLY A 13 -0.28 -0.31 -6.05
CA GLY A 13 -1.08 -0.99 -7.04
C GLY A 13 -0.55 -2.40 -7.27
N CYS A 14 -1.41 -3.21 -7.84
CA CYS A 14 -1.17 -4.58 -8.24
C CYS A 14 -1.28 -4.71 -9.77
N GLY A 15 -0.67 -5.76 -10.32
CA GLY A 15 -0.66 -6.01 -11.76
C GLY A 15 -1.75 -7.01 -12.11
N ILE A 16 -2.77 -6.59 -12.87
CA ILE A 16 -3.89 -7.46 -13.23
C ILE A 16 -3.61 -8.20 -14.55
N VAL A 17 -3.70 -9.52 -14.49
CA VAL A 17 -3.67 -10.48 -15.62
C VAL A 17 -4.92 -11.36 -15.65
N PHE A 18 -5.09 -12.18 -16.70
CA PHE A 18 -6.31 -12.99 -16.92
C PHE A 18 -6.68 -13.91 -15.75
N ASP A 19 -5.69 -14.47 -15.06
CA ASP A 19 -5.88 -15.44 -13.97
C ASP A 19 -5.75 -14.80 -12.58
N SER A 20 -5.90 -13.47 -12.48
CA SER A 20 -5.78 -12.77 -11.20
C SER A 20 -7.00 -13.01 -10.35
N ASP A 21 -6.76 -13.17 -9.04
CA ASP A 21 -7.80 -13.26 -8.04
C ASP A 21 -7.97 -11.92 -7.31
N ALA A 22 -9.18 -11.38 -7.31
CA ALA A 22 -9.43 -10.03 -6.81
C ALA A 22 -9.02 -9.84 -5.34
N ASP A 23 -9.25 -10.85 -4.50
CA ASP A 23 -8.92 -10.79 -3.08
C ASP A 23 -7.39 -10.80 -2.88
N SER A 24 -6.69 -11.68 -3.61
CA SER A 24 -5.23 -11.77 -3.61
C SER A 24 -4.54 -10.47 -4.05
N GLU A 25 -5.07 -9.80 -5.09
CA GLU A 25 -4.50 -8.56 -5.62
C GLU A 25 -4.70 -7.35 -4.67
N VAL A 26 -5.77 -7.37 -3.87
CA VAL A 26 -6.01 -6.40 -2.80
C VAL A 26 -5.03 -6.62 -1.65
N GLU A 27 -4.82 -7.87 -1.24
CA GLU A 27 -3.81 -8.22 -0.24
C GLU A 27 -2.39 -7.81 -0.68
N GLU A 28 -2.03 -8.05 -1.95
CA GLU A 28 -0.75 -7.61 -2.52
C GLU A 28 -0.57 -6.09 -2.42
N THR A 29 -1.63 -5.34 -2.75
CA THR A 29 -1.60 -3.88 -2.67
C THR A 29 -1.39 -3.40 -1.23
N ALA A 30 -2.00 -4.07 -0.24
CA ALA A 30 -1.80 -3.76 1.17
C ALA A 30 -0.33 -3.97 1.61
N VAL A 31 0.26 -5.11 1.26
CA VAL A 31 1.66 -5.43 1.59
C VAL A 31 2.63 -4.39 1.01
N LYS A 32 2.33 -3.84 -0.18
CA LYS A 32 3.16 -2.80 -0.81
C LYS A 32 3.18 -1.47 -0.05
N PHE A 33 2.23 -1.22 0.85
CA PHE A 33 2.26 -0.02 1.71
C PHE A 33 3.24 -0.14 2.88
N ASN A 34 3.56 -1.36 3.31
CA ASN A 34 4.43 -1.65 4.47
C ASN A 34 5.74 -0.86 4.51
N PRO A 35 6.57 -0.83 3.45
CA PRO A 35 7.82 -0.08 3.49
C PRO A 35 7.60 1.42 3.72
N MET A 36 6.52 1.99 3.19
CA MET A 36 6.22 3.42 3.33
C MET A 36 5.59 3.74 4.69
N MET A 37 4.75 2.85 5.23
CA MET A 37 4.19 2.99 6.58
C MET A 37 5.28 2.89 7.65
N LYS A 38 6.19 1.92 7.51
CA LYS A 38 7.36 1.78 8.37
C LYS A 38 8.27 3.01 8.30
N ALA A 39 8.48 3.59 7.11
CA ALA A 39 9.25 4.82 6.96
C ALA A 39 8.60 6.04 7.67
N LEU A 40 7.28 6.03 7.85
CA LEU A 40 6.55 7.04 8.62
C LEU A 40 6.47 6.72 10.13
N GLY A 41 7.01 5.58 10.58
CA GLY A 41 6.92 5.14 11.97
C GLY A 41 5.55 4.58 12.36
N VAL A 42 4.77 4.10 11.39
CA VAL A 42 3.53 3.37 11.65
C VAL A 42 3.89 1.88 11.73
N ASP A 43 4.03 1.38 12.96
CA ASP A 43 4.46 0.01 13.24
C ASP A 43 3.29 -0.96 13.48
N ASP A 44 2.11 -0.45 13.86
CA ASP A 44 0.86 -1.22 14.02
C ASP A 44 -0.28 -0.57 13.22
N TYR A 45 -0.92 -1.36 12.37
CA TYR A 45 -2.17 -1.02 11.68
C TYR A 45 -3.05 -2.27 11.65
N GLU A 46 -4.32 -2.14 12.07
CA GLU A 46 -5.34 -3.21 11.97
C GLU A 46 -5.87 -3.37 10.55
#